data_AF-A0A7S1XXJ4-F1
#
_entry.id   AF-A0A7S1XXJ4-F1
#
_cell.length_a   1.000
_cell.length_b   1.000
_cell.length_c   1.000
_cell.angle_alpha   90.00
_cell.angle_beta   90.00
_cell.angle_gamma   90.00
#
_symmetry.space_group_name_H-M   'P 1'
#
loop_
_entity.id
_entity.type
_entity.pdbx_description
1 polymer ?
#
loop_
_entity_poly.entity_id
_entity_poly.type
_entity_poly.pdbx_seq_one_letter_code
_entity_poly.pdbx_strand_id
1 'polypeptide(L)'
;MHHPGWSVHSLTSRRQTLCGTLDYLPPEMVEGKAHDESVDVWSLGVLCYEFLVGTPPFEAESYSDTYRRIQRVDLRWPPAHIVSISDAAKDLITKLLVKDPAQRMALVDVPAHPWIVDMCGPPSSSS
;
A
#
# COMPACT_ATOMS: atom_id res chain seq x y z
N MET A 1 2.44 39.49 -24.34
CA MET A 1 1.93 38.59 -25.40
C MET A 1 2.34 37.18 -25.02
N HIS A 2 1.37 36.36 -24.64
CA HIS A 2 1.55 35.04 -24.05
C HIS A 2 2.00 34.03 -25.11
N HIS A 3 3.10 33.31 -24.86
CA HIS A 3 3.45 32.14 -25.66
C HIS A 3 2.56 30.95 -25.26
N PRO A 4 1.92 30.27 -26.22
CA PRO A 4 0.99 29.18 -25.95
C PRO A 4 1.73 27.96 -25.39
N GLY A 5 1.12 27.37 -24.36
CA GLY A 5 1.56 26.12 -23.75
C GLY A 5 1.60 25.00 -24.77
N TRP A 6 2.77 24.40 -24.92
CA TRP A 6 2.90 23.14 -25.63
C TRP A 6 2.55 22.01 -24.66
N SER A 7 1.30 21.53 -24.75
CA SER A 7 0.94 20.23 -24.19
C SER A 7 1.88 19.17 -24.75
N VAL A 8 2.66 18.54 -23.89
CA VAL A 8 3.55 17.44 -24.25
C VAL A 8 2.70 16.24 -24.65
N HIS A 9 2.39 16.12 -25.94
CA HIS A 9 1.98 14.85 -26.53
C HIS A 9 3.22 13.96 -26.64
N SER A 10 3.46 13.10 -25.65
CA SER A 10 4.41 11.99 -25.76
C SER A 10 3.69 10.77 -26.33
N LEU A 11 3.40 10.77 -27.63
CA LEU A 11 3.06 9.56 -28.38
C LEU A 11 4.38 8.89 -28.78
N THR A 12 4.94 8.08 -27.88
CA THR A 12 5.92 7.00 -28.07
C THR A 12 6.70 6.82 -26.77
N SER A 13 6.99 5.56 -26.45
CA SER A 13 7.59 5.09 -25.20
C SER A 13 6.64 5.14 -23.99
N ARG A 14 5.93 4.03 -23.80
CA ARG A 14 5.41 3.59 -22.51
C ARG A 14 6.50 3.86 -21.47
N ARG A 15 6.37 4.96 -20.70
CA ARG A 15 7.32 5.32 -19.65
C ARG A 15 7.42 4.14 -18.69
N GLN A 16 8.41 3.27 -18.89
CA GLN A 16 8.81 2.21 -17.95
C GLN A 16 9.60 2.81 -16.80
N THR A 17 9.21 3.99 -16.34
CA THR A 17 9.63 4.55 -15.07
C THR A 17 8.60 4.12 -14.03
N LEU A 18 8.46 2.80 -13.89
CA LEU A 18 7.64 2.12 -12.89
C LEU A 18 8.47 1.85 -11.62
N CYS A 19 9.49 2.66 -11.36
CA CYS A 19 10.48 2.47 -10.29
C CYS A 19 9.97 2.83 -8.89
N GLY A 20 8.65 2.92 -8.68
CA GLY A 20 8.11 3.26 -7.36
C GLY A 20 6.61 3.07 -7.25
N THR A 21 5.84 3.16 -8.34
CA THR A 21 4.39 2.91 -8.26
C THR A 21 4.05 1.41 -8.17
N LEU A 22 4.91 0.51 -8.67
CA LEU A 22 4.65 -0.93 -8.67
C LEU A 22 4.51 -1.53 -7.27
N ASP A 23 5.30 -1.05 -6.30
CA ASP A 23 5.33 -1.58 -4.94
C ASP A 23 4.01 -1.35 -4.17
N TYR A 24 3.22 -0.37 -4.64
CA TYR A 24 1.90 -0.04 -4.11
C TYR A 24 0.77 -0.65 -4.93
N LEU A 25 1.05 -1.28 -6.08
CA LEU A 25 0.00 -1.87 -6.89
C LEU A 25 -0.52 -3.16 -6.25
N PRO A 26 -1.85 -3.31 -6.14
CA PRO A 26 -2.43 -4.54 -5.66
C PRO A 26 -2.37 -5.63 -6.74
N PRO A 27 -2.40 -6.92 -6.34
CA PRO A 27 -2.21 -8.04 -7.26
C PRO A 27 -3.22 -8.07 -8.41
N GLU A 28 -4.46 -7.65 -8.17
CA GLU A 28 -5.52 -7.58 -9.17
C GLU A 28 -5.22 -6.61 -10.32
N MET A 29 -4.60 -5.45 -10.03
CA MET A 29 -4.25 -4.47 -11.06
C MET A 29 -3.12 -4.98 -11.94
N VAL A 30 -2.17 -5.71 -11.36
CA VAL A 30 -1.05 -6.27 -12.13
C VAL A 30 -1.50 -7.51 -12.92
N GLU A 31 -2.50 -8.24 -12.44
CA GLU A 31 -3.19 -9.31 -13.19
C GLU A 31 -4.17 -8.77 -14.26
N GLY A 32 -4.38 -7.45 -14.34
CA GLY A 32 -5.27 -6.81 -15.33
C GLY A 32 -6.75 -7.05 -15.07
N LYS A 33 -7.14 -7.32 -13.82
CA LYS A 33 -8.53 -7.52 -13.39
C LYS A 33 -9.24 -6.17 -13.16
N ALA A 34 -10.57 -6.23 -13.10
CA ALA A 34 -11.36 -5.08 -12.64
C ALA A 34 -10.94 -4.69 -11.22
N HIS A 35 -10.78 -3.39 -11.00
CA HIS A 35 -10.42 -2.81 -9.71
C HIS A 35 -11.59 -1.97 -9.18
N ASP A 36 -11.73 -1.95 -7.86
CA ASP A 36 -12.73 -1.21 -7.09
C ASP A 36 -12.02 -0.35 -6.03
N GLU A 37 -12.75 0.22 -5.07
CA GLU A 37 -12.14 0.98 -3.96
C GLU A 37 -11.17 0.17 -3.07
N SER A 38 -11.13 -1.16 -3.19
CA SER A 38 -10.22 -1.99 -2.39
C SER A 38 -8.74 -1.76 -2.74
N VAL A 39 -8.43 -1.19 -3.91
CA VAL A 39 -7.05 -0.87 -4.30
C VAL A 39 -6.41 0.18 -3.39
N ASP A 40 -7.22 1.11 -2.88
CA ASP A 40 -6.79 2.13 -1.93
C ASP A 40 -6.49 1.50 -0.58
N VAL A 41 -7.24 0.47 -0.18
CA VAL A 41 -7.01 -0.29 1.06
C VAL A 41 -5.66 -1.02 1.01
N TRP A 42 -5.32 -1.63 -0.13
CA TRP A 42 -4.01 -2.25 -0.31
C TRP A 42 -2.88 -1.22 -0.22
N SER A 43 -3.02 -0.12 -0.97
CA SER A 43 -2.04 0.97 -0.96
C SER A 43 -1.84 1.54 0.44
N LEU A 44 -2.92 1.68 1.21
CA LEU A 44 -2.87 2.07 2.61
C LEU A 44 -2.10 1.07 3.47
N GLY A 45 -2.31 -0.24 3.30
CA GLY A 45 -1.56 -1.27 4.01
C GLY A 45 -0.05 -1.23 3.72
N VAL A 46 0.33 -0.99 2.46
CA VAL A 46 1.73 -0.83 2.03
C VAL A 46 2.35 0.39 2.72
N LEU A 47 1.66 1.54 2.69
CA LEU A 47 2.11 2.78 3.34
C LEU A 47 2.21 2.64 4.87
N CYS A 48 1.23 1.99 5.51
CA CYS A 48 1.27 1.75 6.95
C CYS A 48 2.49 0.90 7.35
N TYR A 49 2.81 -0.13 6.57
CA TYR A 49 4.02 -0.92 6.79
C TYR A 49 5.28 -0.07 6.63
N GLU A 50 5.36 0.70 5.54
CA GLU A 50 6.51 1.56 5.25
C GLU A 50 6.73 2.63 6.34
N PHE A 51 5.66 3.21 6.89
CA PHE A 51 5.80 4.16 8.00
C PHE A 51 6.34 3.53 9.28
N LEU A 52 6.08 2.25 9.52
CA LEU A 52 6.57 1.54 10.70
C LEU A 52 7.98 0.98 10.52
N VAL A 53 8.31 0.50 9.32
CA VAL A 53 9.58 -0.19 9.04
C VAL A 53 10.61 0.71 8.35
N GLY A 54 10.16 1.73 7.64
CA GLY A 54 10.96 2.64 6.84
C GLY A 54 11.18 2.20 5.38
N THR A 55 10.73 1.00 5.01
CA THR A 55 10.83 0.48 3.64
C THR A 55 9.54 -0.25 3.23
N PRO A 56 9.20 -0.33 1.93
CA PRO A 56 8.02 -1.04 1.47
C PRO A 56 8.09 -2.56 1.75
N PRO A 57 6.96 -3.24 2.01
CA PRO A 57 6.92 -4.66 2.37
C PRO A 57 7.35 -5.60 1.23
N PHE A 58 7.13 -5.21 -0.03
CA PHE A 58 7.36 -6.06 -1.20
C PHE A 58 8.56 -5.64 -2.04
N GLU A 59 9.29 -4.61 -1.61
CA GLU A 59 10.48 -4.11 -2.32
C GLU A 59 11.52 -5.22 -2.49
N ALA A 60 12.03 -5.36 -3.71
CA ALA A 60 13.05 -6.34 -4.08
C ALA A 60 14.00 -5.75 -5.12
N GLU A 61 15.16 -6.39 -5.32
CA GLU A 61 16.18 -5.94 -6.26
C GLU A 61 15.70 -5.92 -7.73
N SER A 62 14.73 -6.78 -8.07
CA SER A 62 14.16 -6.88 -9.41
C SER A 62 12.64 -6.74 -9.38
N TYR A 63 12.10 -6.04 -10.38
CA TYR A 63 10.65 -5.92 -10.60
C TYR A 63 9.92 -7.26 -10.69
N SER A 64 10.56 -8.27 -11.28
CA SER A 64 9.99 -9.62 -11.36
C SER A 64 9.80 -10.24 -9.98
N ASP A 65 10.71 -9.94 -9.05
CA ASP A 65 10.67 -10.46 -7.69
C ASP A 65 9.67 -9.67 -6.83
N THR A 66 9.64 -8.34 -6.94
CA THR A 66 8.59 -7.50 -6.35
C THR A 66 7.22 -7.99 -6.77
N TYR A 67 7.02 -8.21 -8.07
CA TYR A 67 5.76 -8.72 -8.60
C TYR A 67 5.41 -10.08 -8.00
N ARG A 68 6.38 -11.01 -7.95
CA ARG A 68 6.16 -12.34 -7.36
C ARG A 68 5.80 -12.25 -5.88
N ARG A 69 6.38 -11.31 -5.14
CA ARG A 69 6.09 -11.07 -3.72
C ARG A 69 4.69 -10.50 -3.53
N ILE A 70 4.28 -9.51 -4.33
CA ILE A 70 2.92 -8.96 -4.34
C ILE A 70 1.90 -10.07 -4.65
N GLN A 71 2.13 -10.85 -5.71
CA GLN A 71 1.22 -11.94 -6.10
C GLN A 71 1.06 -13.04 -5.05
N ARG A 72 2.09 -13.24 -4.22
CA ARG A 72 2.09 -14.23 -3.12
C ARG A 72 1.71 -13.63 -1.78
N VAL A 73 1.62 -12.30 -1.70
CA VAL A 73 1.53 -11.56 -0.43
C VAL A 73 2.62 -12.05 0.55
N ASP A 74 3.86 -12.12 0.07
CA ASP A 74 5.03 -12.52 0.88
C ASP A 74 5.45 -11.36 1.79
N LEU A 75 4.63 -11.11 2.83
CA LEU A 75 4.87 -10.08 3.85
C LEU A 75 5.87 -10.59 4.88
N ARG A 76 7.00 -9.90 5.00
CA ARG A 76 8.07 -10.27 5.94
C ARG A 76 8.29 -9.17 6.95
N TRP A 77 8.22 -9.51 8.22
CA TRP A 77 8.49 -8.56 9.29
C TRP A 77 9.99 -8.52 9.58
N PRO A 78 10.60 -7.33 9.77
CA PRO A 78 11.97 -7.23 10.23
C PRO A 78 12.10 -7.88 11.62
N PRO A 79 13.30 -8.34 11.98
CA PRO A 79 13.56 -8.85 13.33
C PRO A 79 13.22 -7.79 14.39
N ALA A 80 12.64 -8.23 15.52
CA ALA A 80 12.20 -7.34 16.60
C ALA A 80 13.34 -6.49 17.23
N HIS A 81 14.60 -6.89 17.05
CA HIS A 81 15.76 -6.12 17.50
C HIS A 81 16.09 -4.92 16.59
N ILE A 82 15.55 -4.87 15.36
CA ILE A 82 15.70 -3.75 14.43
C ILE A 82 14.52 -2.79 14.58
N VAL A 83 13.30 -3.31 14.50
CA VAL A 83 12.06 -2.53 14.60
C VAL A 83 11.08 -3.25 15.53
N SER A 84 10.61 -2.55 16.56
CA SER A 84 9.55 -3.06 17.44
C SER A 84 8.20 -2.63 16.88
N ILE A 85 7.42 -3.60 16.42
CA ILE A 85 6.08 -3.38 15.83
C ILE A 85 5.07 -4.07 16.74
N SER A 86 4.04 -3.34 17.18
CA SER A 86 2.98 -3.90 18.02
C SER A 86 2.17 -4.95 17.26
N ASP A 87 1.68 -5.96 17.96
CA ASP A 87 0.90 -7.03 17.32
C ASP A 87 -0.43 -6.51 16.75
N ALA A 88 -0.99 -5.45 17.34
CA ALA A 88 -2.15 -4.75 16.79
C ALA A 88 -1.86 -4.06 15.44
N ALA A 89 -0.64 -3.53 15.26
CA ALA A 89 -0.23 -2.95 13.98
C ALA A 89 -0.06 -4.03 12.91
N LYS A 90 0.59 -5.14 13.27
CA LYS A 90 0.76 -6.29 12.37
C LYS A 90 -0.59 -6.87 11.95
N ASP A 91 -1.52 -6.98 12.89
CA ASP A 91 -2.88 -7.45 12.63
C ASP A 91 -3.61 -6.55 11.63
N LEU A 92 -3.56 -5.22 11.82
CA LEU A 92 -4.13 -4.28 10.86
C LEU A 92 -3.54 -4.46 9.46
N ILE A 93 -2.21 -4.41 9.35
CA ILE A 93 -1.52 -4.51 8.04
C ILE A 93 -1.83 -5.84 7.36
N THR A 94 -1.91 -6.94 8.10
CA THR A 94 -2.24 -8.26 7.54
C THR A 94 -3.69 -8.32 7.02
N LYS A 95 -4.63 -7.57 7.62
CA LYS A 95 -6.02 -7.45 7.16
C LYS A 95 -6.19 -6.50 5.97
N LEU A 96 -5.28 -5.54 5.81
CA LEU A 96 -5.24 -4.63 4.66
C LEU A 96 -4.57 -5.28 3.44
N LEU A 97 -3.46 -6.00 3.66
CA LEU A 97 -2.69 -6.67 2.61
C LEU A 97 -3.22 -8.07 2.32
N VAL A 98 -4.49 -8.17 1.95
CA VAL A 98 -5.12 -9.44 1.54
C VAL A 98 -5.17 -9.54 0.02
N LYS A 99 -4.79 -10.70 -0.51
CA LYS A 99 -4.75 -10.96 -1.97
C LYS A 99 -6.12 -10.82 -2.61
N ASP A 100 -7.14 -11.39 -1.98
CA ASP A 100 -8.51 -11.35 -2.47
C ASP A 100 -9.17 -10.04 -2.03
N PRO A 101 -9.52 -9.13 -2.96
CA PRO A 101 -10.25 -7.90 -2.66
C PRO A 101 -11.51 -8.12 -1.81
N ALA A 102 -12.23 -9.23 -2.04
CA ALA A 102 -13.48 -9.53 -1.34
C ALA A 102 -13.28 -9.95 0.13
N GLN A 103 -12.06 -10.34 0.50
CA GLN A 103 -11.66 -10.67 1.87
C GLN A 103 -10.88 -9.54 2.55
N ARG A 104 -10.57 -8.48 1.80
CA ARG A 104 -9.82 -7.32 2.29
C ARG A 104 -10.73 -6.49 3.20
N MET A 105 -10.18 -5.96 4.29
CA MET A 105 -10.92 -5.07 5.19
C MET A 105 -11.48 -3.87 4.41
N ALA A 106 -12.74 -3.51 4.61
CA ALA A 106 -13.29 -2.33 3.97
C ALA A 106 -12.66 -1.06 4.53
N LEU A 107 -12.41 -0.06 3.68
CA LEU A 107 -11.79 1.20 4.09
C LEU A 107 -12.53 1.89 5.26
N VAL A 108 -13.85 1.73 5.31
CA VAL A 108 -14.73 2.27 6.35
C VAL A 108 -14.48 1.67 7.74
N ASP A 109 -13.93 0.45 7.82
CA ASP A 109 -13.67 -0.26 9.07
C ASP A 109 -12.26 0.03 9.62
N VAL A 110 -11.36 0.55 8.78
CA VAL A 110 -9.97 0.85 9.16
C VAL A 110 -9.88 1.83 10.34
N PRO A 111 -10.64 2.95 10.39
CA PRO A 111 -10.60 3.88 11.52
C PRO A 111 -11.09 3.26 12.83
N ALA A 112 -11.94 2.23 12.76
CA ALA A 112 -12.46 1.53 13.93
C ALA A 112 -11.49 0.45 14.44
N HIS A 113 -10.39 0.18 13.73
CA HIS A 113 -9.43 -0.83 14.15
C HIS A 113 -8.76 -0.44 15.47
N PRO A 114 -8.61 -1.36 16.44
CA PRO A 114 -8.03 -1.06 17.76
C PRO A 114 -6.69 -0.34 17.71
N TRP A 115 -5.85 -0.67 16.72
CA TRP A 115 -4.56 0.01 16.52
C TRP A 115 -4.71 1.49 16.15
N ILE A 116 -5.65 1.83 15.27
CA ILE A 116 -5.88 3.24 14.86
C ILE A 116 -6.48 4.02 16.03
N VAL A 117 -7.44 3.42 16.74
CA VAL A 117 -8.09 4.06 17.90
C VAL A 117 -7.08 4.35 19.02
N ASP A 118 -6.17 3.41 19.28
CA ASP A 118 -5.12 3.56 20.29
C ASP A 118 -4.08 4.63 19.87
N MET A 119 -3.69 4.66 18.59
CA MET A 119 -2.67 5.59 18.07
C MET A 119 -3.16 7.01 17.81
N CYS A 120 -4.41 7.19 17.37
CA CYS A 120 -4.97 8.51 17.07
C CYS A 120 -5.56 9.21 18.31
N GLY A 121 -5.68 8.47 19.42
CA GLY A 121 -6.46 8.89 20.58
C GLY A 121 -7.97 8.90 20.29
N PRO A 122 -8.82 8.97 21.33
CA PRO A 122 -10.24 9.24 21.09
C PRO A 122 -10.35 10.58 20.34
N PRO A 123 -11.31 10.73 19.39
CA PRO A 123 -11.58 12.03 18.81
C PRO A 123 -11.77 12.99 19.98
N SER A 124 -10.97 14.04 20.03
CA SER A 124 -11.04 15.04 21.08
C SER A 124 -12.50 15.44 21.23
N SER A 125 -13.11 15.00 22.33
CA SER A 125 -14.44 15.45 22.71
C SER A 125 -14.30 16.92 23.06
N SER A 126 -14.41 17.77 22.05
CA SER A 126 -14.63 19.20 22.22
C SER A 126 -15.93 19.35 22.99
N SER A 127 -15.80 19.62 24.29
CA SER A 127 -16.86 20.19 25.13
C SER A 127 -17.17 21.62 24.68
#